data_AF-A0A0F9KZ36-F1
#
_entry.id   AF-A0A0F9KZ36-F1
#
_cell.length_a   1.000
_cell.length_b   1.000
_cell.length_c   1.000
_cell.angle_alpha   90.00
_cell.angle_beta   90.00
_cell.angle_gamma   90.00
#
_symmetry.space_group_name_H-M   'P 1'
#
loop_
_entity.id
_entity.type
_entity.pdbx_description
1 polymer ?
#
loop_
_entity_poly.entity_id
_entity_poly.type
_entity_poly.pdbx_seq_one_letter_code
_entity_poly.pdbx_strand_id
1 'polypeptide(L)'
;MPQIEVEEVAEPDLDAQIMAERLAYSLDRGRHYRRAGYYILRKVMDAGARGVEIIISGKVTSQRARTQIFRAGTMSKSGQPAQEGVDKGVAICIQKSGVLGIICKIMRADTKLGDGVTIKEDLLIKAQAEIEAELAKTRAEYVIEEVEGTLSEDDKKLIDEVDEEDVSEISAVPDIEVKDINSEKE
;
A
#
# COMPACT_ATOMS: atom_id res chain seq x y z
N MET A 1 -36.82 17.02 29.25
CA MET A 1 -36.76 17.19 27.78
C MET A 1 -35.53 16.43 27.30
N PRO A 2 -35.59 15.65 26.21
CA PRO A 2 -34.41 14.97 25.69
C PRO A 2 -33.33 16.00 25.33
N GLN A 3 -32.06 15.69 25.65
CA GLN A 3 -30.90 16.50 25.31
C GLN A 3 -30.23 15.88 24.07
N ILE A 4 -29.97 16.70 23.05
CA ILE A 4 -29.32 16.30 21.80
C ILE A 4 -27.99 17.03 21.73
N GLU A 5 -26.93 16.29 21.50
CA GLU A 5 -25.58 16.81 21.28
C GLU A 5 -25.23 16.70 19.79
N VAL A 6 -24.52 17.69 19.27
CA VAL A 6 -24.10 17.76 17.85
C VAL A 6 -22.59 17.61 17.80
N GLU A 7 -22.13 16.62 17.05
CA GLU A 7 -20.70 16.38 16.80
C GLU A 7 -20.35 16.80 15.38
N GLU A 8 -19.20 17.44 15.21
CA GLU A 8 -18.67 17.83 13.91
C GLU A 8 -17.88 16.68 13.29
N VAL A 9 -18.03 16.48 11.99
CA VAL A 9 -17.24 15.51 11.23
C VAL A 9 -15.86 16.10 10.98
N ALA A 10 -14.80 15.39 11.41
CA ALA A 10 -13.41 15.86 11.27
C ALA A 10 -13.02 16.18 9.82
N GLU A 11 -13.31 15.26 8.89
CA GLU A 11 -13.00 15.43 7.48
C GLU A 11 -14.26 15.23 6.62
N PRO A 12 -15.01 16.31 6.31
CA PRO A 12 -16.24 16.21 5.53
C PRO A 12 -15.98 15.82 4.08
N ASP A 13 -14.72 15.88 3.62
CA ASP A 13 -14.34 15.59 2.25
C ASP A 13 -14.11 14.09 1.97
N LEU A 14 -13.97 13.27 3.00
CA LEU A 14 -13.94 11.80 2.88
C LEU A 14 -15.32 11.15 3.06
N ASP A 15 -16.31 11.90 3.57
CA ASP A 15 -17.68 11.39 3.74
C ASP A 15 -18.45 11.42 2.40
N ALA A 16 -18.88 10.24 1.95
CA ALA A 16 -19.59 10.07 0.69
C ALA A 16 -20.96 10.74 0.66
N GLN A 17 -21.68 10.81 1.80
CA GLN A 17 -23.01 11.41 1.87
C GLN A 17 -22.93 12.93 1.75
N ILE A 18 -22.04 13.56 2.53
CA ILE A 18 -21.79 15.01 2.46
C ILE A 18 -21.35 15.42 1.05
N MET A 19 -20.49 14.62 0.43
CA MET A 19 -20.03 14.86 -0.95
C MET A 19 -21.16 14.73 -1.99
N ALA A 20 -22.05 13.77 -1.84
CA ALA A 20 -23.21 13.62 -2.71
C ALA A 20 -24.14 14.84 -2.62
N GLU A 21 -24.41 15.33 -1.42
CA GLU A 21 -25.24 16.52 -1.18
C GLU A 21 -24.58 17.80 -1.70
N ARG A 22 -23.27 17.95 -1.52
CA ARG A 22 -22.50 19.08 -2.07
C ARG A 22 -22.53 19.10 -3.60
N LEU A 23 -22.49 17.92 -4.24
CA LEU A 23 -22.66 17.79 -5.68
C LEU A 23 -24.10 18.15 -6.11
N ALA A 24 -25.11 17.69 -5.38
CA ALA A 24 -26.52 18.04 -5.62
C ALA A 24 -26.72 19.56 -5.57
N TYR A 25 -26.20 20.21 -4.54
CA TYR A 25 -26.27 21.66 -4.38
C TYR A 25 -25.55 22.42 -5.50
N SER A 26 -24.44 21.87 -6.01
CA SER A 26 -23.71 22.47 -7.13
C SER A 26 -24.49 22.39 -8.45
N LEU A 27 -25.18 21.27 -8.69
CA LEU A 27 -26.03 21.09 -9.87
C LEU A 27 -27.31 21.91 -9.80
N ASP A 28 -27.88 22.08 -8.61
CA ASP A 28 -29.05 22.94 -8.39
C ASP A 28 -28.75 24.40 -8.70
N ARG A 29 -27.55 24.87 -8.32
CA ARG A 29 -27.02 26.20 -8.71
C ARG A 29 -26.69 26.33 -10.21
N GLY A 30 -26.96 25.31 -11.03
CA GLY A 30 -26.80 25.36 -12.48
C GLY A 30 -25.36 25.18 -12.98
N ARG A 31 -24.45 24.63 -12.16
CA ARG A 31 -23.10 24.27 -12.64
C ARG A 31 -23.21 23.10 -13.61
N HIS A 32 -22.45 23.16 -14.71
CA HIS A 32 -22.43 22.06 -15.69
C HIS A 32 -21.93 20.75 -15.04
N TYR A 33 -22.66 19.66 -15.27
CA TYR A 33 -22.47 18.38 -14.58
C TYR A 33 -21.04 17.82 -14.67
N ARG A 34 -20.37 17.95 -15.83
CA ARG A 34 -18.96 17.54 -15.97
C ARG A 34 -18.03 18.34 -15.06
N ARG A 35 -18.19 19.66 -15.01
CA ARG A 35 -17.34 20.54 -14.20
C ARG A 35 -17.58 20.30 -12.71
N ALA A 36 -18.84 20.11 -12.30
CA ALA A 36 -19.18 19.80 -10.93
C ALA A 36 -18.67 18.40 -10.51
N GLY A 37 -18.84 17.39 -11.36
CA GLY A 37 -18.35 16.03 -11.11
C GLY A 37 -16.83 15.97 -10.96
N TYR A 38 -16.07 16.56 -11.89
CA TYR A 38 -14.61 16.60 -11.80
C TYR A 38 -14.10 17.44 -10.62
N TYR A 39 -14.82 18.49 -10.23
CA TYR A 39 -14.46 19.28 -9.05
C TYR A 39 -14.56 18.46 -7.77
N ILE A 40 -15.67 17.76 -7.55
CA ILE A 40 -15.84 16.90 -6.36
C ILE A 40 -14.85 15.73 -6.40
N LEU A 41 -14.68 15.10 -7.56
CA LEU A 41 -13.74 13.99 -7.72
C LEU A 41 -12.31 14.39 -7.37
N ARG A 42 -11.83 15.57 -7.81
CA ARG A 42 -10.51 16.07 -7.39
C ARG A 42 -10.44 16.31 -5.90
N LYS A 43 -11.45 17.00 -5.36
CA LYS A 43 -11.50 17.34 -3.94
C LYS A 43 -11.42 16.13 -3.00
N VAL A 44 -12.10 15.04 -3.36
CA VAL A 44 -12.05 13.80 -2.56
C VAL A 44 -10.70 13.08 -2.71
N MET A 45 -10.11 13.07 -3.91
CA MET A 45 -8.77 12.50 -4.12
C MET A 45 -7.70 13.33 -3.38
N ASP A 46 -7.82 14.66 -3.36
CA ASP A 46 -6.91 15.57 -2.65
C ASP A 46 -7.00 15.38 -1.12
N ALA A 47 -8.16 14.95 -0.61
CA ALA A 47 -8.34 14.57 0.79
C ALA A 47 -7.73 13.19 1.14
N GLY A 48 -7.08 12.51 0.18
CA GLY A 48 -6.37 11.25 0.43
C GLY A 48 -7.21 9.99 0.24
N ALA A 49 -8.37 10.07 -0.42
CA ALA A 49 -9.12 8.86 -0.75
C ALA A 49 -8.35 7.95 -1.72
N ARG A 50 -8.47 6.63 -1.54
CA ARG A 50 -7.85 5.63 -2.43
C ARG A 50 -8.52 5.58 -3.81
N GLY A 51 -9.82 5.85 -3.84
CA GLY A 51 -10.57 5.94 -5.08
C GLY A 51 -11.99 6.43 -4.89
N VAL A 52 -12.56 6.95 -5.99
CA VAL A 52 -13.85 7.62 -6.00
C VAL A 52 -14.61 7.25 -7.26
N GLU A 53 -15.89 6.93 -7.11
CA GLU A 53 -16.83 6.73 -8.20
C GLU A 53 -18.08 7.60 -7.97
N ILE A 54 -18.32 8.55 -8.86
CA ILE A 54 -19.52 9.40 -8.84
C ILE A 54 -20.40 9.03 -10.03
N ILE A 55 -21.66 8.72 -9.76
CA ILE A 55 -22.67 8.36 -10.75
C ILE A 55 -23.76 9.43 -10.72
N ILE A 56 -23.98 10.08 -11.86
CA ILE A 56 -25.09 11.02 -12.05
C ILE A 56 -26.06 10.39 -13.04
N SER A 57 -27.29 10.14 -12.61
CA SER A 57 -28.36 9.56 -13.44
C SER A 57 -29.54 10.52 -13.56
N GLY A 58 -30.14 10.59 -14.74
CA GLY A 58 -31.35 11.39 -14.99
C GLY A 58 -31.30 12.20 -16.28
N LYS A 59 -32.11 13.26 -16.35
CA LYS A 59 -32.20 14.16 -17.51
C LYS A 59 -31.10 15.23 -17.46
N VAL A 60 -29.86 14.81 -17.67
CA VAL A 60 -28.66 15.65 -17.48
C VAL A 60 -28.45 16.69 -18.59
N THR A 61 -28.76 16.36 -19.84
CA THR A 61 -28.51 17.26 -20.99
C THR A 61 -29.69 17.32 -21.94
N SER A 62 -30.29 16.16 -22.27
CA SER A 62 -31.46 16.09 -23.14
C SER A 62 -32.69 15.57 -22.39
N GLN A 63 -33.84 15.56 -23.06
CA GLN A 63 -35.11 15.03 -22.52
C GLN A 63 -35.05 13.52 -22.19
N ARG A 64 -34.07 12.79 -22.71
CA ARG A 64 -33.88 11.36 -22.42
C ARG A 64 -32.90 11.18 -21.26
N ALA A 65 -33.25 10.31 -20.32
CA ALA A 65 -32.38 9.98 -19.20
C ALA A 65 -31.08 9.30 -19.67
N ARG A 66 -29.97 9.70 -19.07
CA ARG A 66 -28.63 9.11 -19.29
C ARG A 66 -27.93 8.99 -17.94
N THR A 67 -26.98 8.07 -17.88
CA THR A 67 -26.10 7.89 -16.72
C THR A 67 -24.68 8.26 -17.10
N GLN A 68 -24.05 9.11 -16.31
CA GLN A 68 -22.67 9.53 -16.46
C GLN A 68 -21.89 9.10 -15.22
N ILE A 69 -20.74 8.47 -15.44
CA ILE A 69 -19.91 7.92 -14.38
C ILE A 69 -18.55 8.61 -14.44
N PHE A 70 -18.14 9.20 -13.33
CA PHE A 70 -16.83 9.80 -13.14
C PHE A 70 -16.05 8.93 -12.15
N ARG A 71 -14.83 8.52 -12.51
CA ARG A 71 -14.00 7.64 -11.68
C ARG A 71 -12.59 8.19 -11.58
N ALA A 72 -11.97 8.03 -10.42
CA ALA A 72 -10.55 8.22 -10.19
C ALA A 72 -10.05 7.27 -9.10
N GLY A 73 -8.76 6.96 -9.14
CA GLY A 73 -8.14 6.00 -8.22
C GLY A 73 -8.64 4.56 -8.42
N THR A 74 -8.51 3.76 -7.37
CA THR A 74 -8.87 2.33 -7.38
C THR A 74 -10.09 2.07 -6.52
N MET A 75 -10.98 1.17 -6.97
CA MET A 75 -12.24 0.89 -6.31
C MET A 75 -12.56 -0.60 -6.33
N SER A 76 -12.70 -1.23 -5.16
CA SER A 76 -13.22 -2.60 -5.06
C SER A 76 -14.74 -2.60 -5.21
N LYS A 77 -15.27 -3.48 -6.07
CA LYS A 77 -16.71 -3.60 -6.35
C LYS A 77 -17.34 -4.89 -5.83
N SER A 78 -16.52 -5.84 -5.38
CA SER A 78 -16.93 -7.19 -4.99
C SER A 78 -16.30 -7.60 -3.66
N GLY A 79 -16.95 -8.55 -3.01
CA GLY A 79 -16.49 -9.14 -1.75
C GLY A 79 -16.71 -8.24 -0.54
N GLN A 80 -16.16 -8.68 0.59
CA GLN A 80 -16.16 -7.96 1.86
C GLN A 80 -15.46 -6.59 1.83
N PRO A 81 -14.32 -6.37 1.12
CA PRO A 81 -13.69 -5.04 1.10
C PRO A 81 -14.57 -3.97 0.44
N ALA A 82 -15.51 -4.36 -0.44
CA ALA A 82 -16.45 -3.43 -1.05
C ALA A 82 -17.63 -3.07 -0.13
N GLN A 83 -17.89 -3.82 0.94
CA GLN A 83 -18.95 -3.52 1.89
C GLN A 83 -18.43 -2.70 3.07
N GLU A 84 -17.24 -3.04 3.57
CA GLU A 84 -16.65 -2.38 4.73
C GLU A 84 -15.75 -1.19 4.37
N GLY A 85 -15.04 -1.26 3.23
CA GLY A 85 -14.07 -0.24 2.84
C GLY A 85 -14.61 0.90 1.97
N VAL A 86 -15.87 0.81 1.57
CA VAL A 86 -16.49 1.73 0.62
C VAL A 86 -17.68 2.42 1.25
N ASP A 87 -17.54 3.72 1.43
CA ASP A 87 -18.65 4.58 1.85
C ASP A 87 -19.51 4.92 0.63
N LYS A 88 -20.83 4.83 0.79
CA LYS A 88 -21.81 5.11 -0.26
C LYS A 88 -22.76 6.20 0.20
N GLY A 89 -22.74 7.33 -0.50
CA GLY A 89 -23.68 8.44 -0.34
C GLY A 89 -24.67 8.52 -1.49
N VAL A 90 -25.91 8.88 -1.18
CA VAL A 90 -26.97 9.09 -2.17
C VAL A 90 -27.62 10.44 -1.92
N ALA A 91 -27.73 11.24 -2.98
CA ALA A 91 -28.41 12.53 -2.95
C ALA A 91 -29.31 12.70 -4.17
N ILE A 92 -30.32 13.55 -4.00
CA ILE A 92 -31.30 13.87 -5.02
C ILE A 92 -31.16 15.36 -5.34
N CYS A 93 -31.11 15.70 -6.63
CA CYS A 93 -31.09 17.09 -7.08
C CYS A 93 -32.38 17.37 -7.87
N ILE A 94 -33.11 18.41 -7.48
CA ILE A 94 -34.35 18.82 -8.14
C ILE A 94 -34.02 19.96 -9.09
N GLN A 95 -34.20 19.75 -10.39
CA GLN A 95 -34.01 20.76 -11.42
C GLN A 95 -35.34 21.02 -12.16
N LYS A 96 -35.40 22.12 -12.92
CA LYS A 96 -36.57 22.43 -13.76
C LYS A 96 -36.89 21.32 -14.78
N SER A 97 -35.88 20.60 -15.25
CA SER A 97 -36.04 19.48 -16.19
C SER A 97 -36.55 18.20 -15.53
N GLY A 98 -36.53 18.11 -14.20
CA GLY A 98 -36.91 16.94 -13.41
C GLY A 98 -35.89 16.64 -12.31
N VAL A 99 -35.85 15.38 -11.89
CA VAL A 99 -34.98 14.93 -10.78
C VAL A 99 -33.74 14.22 -11.32
N LEU A 100 -32.59 14.52 -10.73
CA LEU A 100 -31.33 13.81 -10.95
C LEU A 100 -30.97 13.00 -9.70
N GLY A 101 -30.56 11.76 -9.91
CA GLY A 101 -29.99 10.89 -8.88
C GLY A 101 -28.47 11.01 -8.88
N ILE A 102 -27.89 11.18 -7.70
CA ILE A 102 -26.46 11.29 -7.50
C ILE A 102 -26.05 10.21 -6.52
N ILE A 103 -25.08 9.39 -6.90
CA ILE A 103 -24.49 8.37 -6.04
C ILE A 103 -22.99 8.64 -6.02
N CYS A 104 -22.46 8.88 -4.83
CA CYS A 104 -21.02 8.98 -4.59
C CYS A 104 -20.57 7.72 -3.85
N LYS A 105 -19.49 7.12 -4.32
CA LYS A 105 -18.79 6.06 -3.60
C LYS A 105 -17.36 6.48 -3.38
N ILE A 106 -16.89 6.38 -2.14
CA ILE A 106 -15.54 6.75 -1.74
C ILE A 106 -14.92 5.54 -1.07
N MET A 107 -13.72 5.16 -1.52
CA MET A 107 -12.91 4.13 -0.87
C MET A 107 -11.88 4.80 0.01
N ARG A 108 -11.92 4.52 1.31
CA ARG A 108 -10.97 5.08 2.29
C ARG A 108 -9.56 4.54 2.07
N ALA A 109 -8.55 5.35 2.39
CA ALA A 109 -7.14 4.98 2.29
C ALA A 109 -6.80 3.71 3.08
N ASP A 110 -7.34 3.61 4.29
CA ASP A 110 -7.02 2.57 5.27
C ASP A 110 -7.60 1.19 4.94
N THR A 111 -8.35 1.07 3.85
CA THR A 111 -8.99 -0.19 3.46
C THR A 111 -7.93 -1.23 3.10
N LYS A 112 -7.82 -2.27 3.94
CA LYS A 112 -6.97 -3.43 3.68
C LYS A 112 -7.57 -4.27 2.56
N LEU A 113 -6.81 -4.45 1.48
CA LEU A 113 -7.13 -5.43 0.44
C LEU A 113 -6.41 -6.74 0.76
N GLY A 114 -7.05 -7.87 0.43
CA GLY A 114 -6.47 -9.20 0.62
C GLY A 114 -5.21 -9.47 -0.20
N ASP A 115 -4.97 -8.69 -1.24
CA ASP A 115 -3.82 -8.85 -2.15
C ASP A 115 -2.56 -8.10 -1.66
N GLY A 116 -2.72 -7.20 -0.68
CA GLY A 116 -1.64 -6.36 -0.18
C GLY A 116 -0.75 -7.09 0.83
N VAL A 117 0.31 -7.75 0.36
CA VAL A 117 1.32 -8.33 1.25
C VAL A 117 2.33 -7.25 1.63
N THR A 118 2.41 -6.92 2.92
CA THR A 118 3.50 -6.09 3.46
C THR A 118 4.63 -7.00 3.89
N ILE A 119 5.71 -7.02 3.13
CA ILE A 119 6.91 -7.80 3.46
C ILE A 119 7.68 -7.04 4.54
N LYS A 120 7.98 -7.70 5.65
CA LYS A 120 8.84 -7.14 6.70
C LYS A 120 10.30 -7.45 6.36
N GLU A 121 10.99 -6.45 5.83
CA GLU A 121 12.38 -6.57 5.37
C GLU A 121 13.34 -7.00 6.49
N ASP A 122 13.10 -6.56 7.72
CA ASP A 122 13.89 -6.94 8.90
C ASP A 122 13.95 -8.46 9.16
N LEU A 123 12.86 -9.16 8.85
CA LEU A 123 12.78 -10.61 9.03
C LEU A 123 13.44 -11.36 7.86
N LEU A 124 13.40 -10.78 6.66
CA LEU A 124 14.10 -11.34 5.50
C LEU A 124 15.61 -11.28 5.67
N ILE A 125 16.14 -10.15 6.14
CA ILE A 125 17.59 -9.98 6.31
C ILE A 125 18.11 -10.97 7.37
N LYS A 126 17.37 -11.17 8.47
CA LYS A 126 17.72 -12.17 9.49
C LYS A 126 17.69 -13.59 8.94
N ALA A 127 16.64 -13.95 8.21
CA ALA A 127 16.54 -15.26 7.58
C ALA A 127 17.64 -15.49 6.53
N GLN A 128 18.01 -14.47 5.76
CA GLN A 128 19.12 -14.54 4.79
C GLN A 128 20.47 -14.73 5.48
N ALA A 129 20.74 -14.00 6.55
CA ALA A 129 21.96 -14.15 7.33
C ALA A 129 22.08 -15.56 7.97
N GLU A 130 20.97 -16.14 8.43
CA GLU A 130 20.94 -17.51 8.94
C GLU A 130 21.21 -18.54 7.83
N ILE A 131 20.61 -18.37 6.65
CA ILE A 131 20.84 -19.24 5.48
C ILE A 131 22.29 -19.15 4.98
N GLU A 132 22.87 -17.95 4.94
CA GLU A 132 24.28 -17.76 4.54
C GLU A 132 25.25 -18.40 5.54
N ALA A 133 24.94 -18.32 6.85
CA ALA A 133 25.74 -18.96 7.88
C ALA A 133 25.68 -20.50 7.80
N GLU A 134 24.54 -21.08 7.42
CA GLU A 134 24.42 -22.52 7.17
C GLU A 134 25.18 -22.94 5.90
N LEU A 135 25.03 -22.20 4.79
CA LEU A 135 25.75 -22.47 3.55
C LEU A 135 27.27 -22.38 3.70
N ALA A 136 27.77 -21.47 4.54
CA ALA A 136 29.20 -21.36 4.85
C ALA A 136 29.72 -22.60 5.60
N LYS A 137 28.93 -23.17 6.52
CA LYS A 137 29.29 -24.40 7.24
C LYS A 137 29.31 -25.62 6.31
N THR A 138 28.28 -25.76 5.47
CA THR A 138 28.21 -26.88 4.51
C THR A 138 29.31 -26.78 3.44
N ARG A 139 29.67 -25.57 3.00
CA ARG A 139 30.81 -25.37 2.09
C ARG A 139 32.14 -25.69 2.75
N ALA A 140 32.33 -25.34 4.03
CA ALA A 140 33.56 -25.68 4.75
C ALA A 140 33.69 -27.20 4.92
N GLU A 141 32.62 -27.91 5.27
CA GLU A 141 32.61 -29.38 5.33
C GLU A 141 32.94 -30.02 3.98
N TYR A 142 32.37 -29.53 2.88
CA TYR A 142 32.66 -30.05 1.53
C TYR A 142 34.11 -29.82 1.09
N VAL A 143 34.70 -28.66 1.44
CA VAL A 143 36.12 -28.37 1.14
C VAL A 143 37.05 -29.28 1.95
N ILE A 144 36.68 -29.64 3.19
CA ILE A 144 37.48 -30.59 3.99
C ILE A 144 37.44 -32.00 3.36
N GLU A 145 36.28 -32.48 2.88
CA GLU A 145 36.18 -33.76 2.17
C GLU A 145 36.99 -33.80 0.86
N GLU A 146 37.02 -32.72 0.07
CA GLU A 146 37.82 -32.66 -1.16
C GLU A 146 39.34 -32.60 -0.88
N VAL A 147 39.76 -31.95 0.20
CA VAL A 147 41.17 -31.92 0.63
C VAL A 147 41.60 -33.29 1.19
N GLU A 148 40.75 -33.97 1.96
CA GLU A 148 41.03 -35.33 2.43
C GLU A 148 41.07 -36.38 1.31
N GLY A 149 40.33 -36.16 0.21
CA GLY A 149 40.34 -37.02 -0.98
C GLY A 149 41.54 -36.82 -1.93
N THR A 150 42.32 -35.75 -1.75
CA THR A 150 43.46 -35.40 -2.65
C THR A 150 44.84 -35.53 -2.00
N LEU A 151 44.94 -35.82 -0.69
CA LEU A 151 46.23 -36.03 -0.02
C LEU A 151 46.78 -37.46 -0.21
N SER A 152 48.05 -37.55 -0.63
CA SER A 152 48.88 -38.76 -0.53
C SER A 152 49.14 -39.10 0.94
N GLU A 153 49.33 -40.38 1.27
CA GLU A 153 49.55 -40.90 2.64
C GLU A 153 50.76 -40.27 3.37
N ASP A 154 51.63 -39.58 2.64
CA ASP A 154 52.86 -38.95 3.16
C ASP A 154 52.62 -37.57 3.82
N ASP A 155 51.58 -36.82 3.43
CA ASP A 155 51.33 -35.46 3.95
C ASP A 155 50.59 -35.46 5.30
N LYS A 156 49.91 -36.55 5.65
CA LYS A 156 49.22 -36.71 6.96
C LYS A 156 50.19 -36.80 8.15
N LYS A 157 51.45 -37.16 7.92
CA LYS A 157 52.46 -37.27 8.99
C LYS A 157 53.15 -35.95 9.32
N LEU A 158 53.12 -34.97 8.41
CA LEU A 158 53.77 -33.67 8.60
C LEU A 158 52.89 -32.69 9.39
N ILE A 159 51.58 -32.94 9.50
CA ILE A 159 50.64 -32.06 10.21
C ILE A 159 50.60 -32.38 11.72
N ASP A 160 50.84 -33.64 12.12
CA ASP A 160 50.93 -34.04 13.53
C ASP A 160 52.26 -33.61 14.21
N GLU A 161 53.23 -33.10 13.44
CA GLU A 161 54.56 -32.65 13.93
C GLU A 161 54.78 -31.13 13.90
N VAL A 162 53.79 -30.32 13.52
CA VAL A 162 53.90 -28.85 13.67
C VAL A 162 53.25 -28.44 14.99
N ASP A 163 54.12 -28.18 15.96
CA ASP A 163 53.85 -27.76 17.33
C ASP A 163 52.84 -26.60 17.45
N GLU A 164 52.10 -26.60 18.57
CA GLU A 164 51.09 -25.61 18.99
C GLU A 164 51.60 -24.16 19.15
N GLU A 165 52.81 -23.80 18.69
CA GLU A 165 53.45 -22.51 18.98
C GLU A 165 53.28 -21.43 17.87
N ASP A 166 52.86 -21.76 16.64
CA ASP A 166 52.77 -20.78 15.53
C ASP A 166 51.37 -20.15 15.31
N VAL A 167 50.37 -20.45 16.15
CA VAL A 167 49.01 -19.87 16.04
C VAL A 167 48.93 -18.42 16.58
N SER A 168 50.05 -17.83 17.00
CA SER A 168 50.07 -16.52 17.67
C SER A 168 50.41 -15.30 16.79
N GLU A 169 50.75 -15.46 15.50
CA GLU A 169 51.24 -14.32 14.68
C GLU A 169 50.37 -13.86 13.49
N ILE A 170 49.17 -14.40 13.26
CA ILE A 170 48.26 -13.85 12.22
C ILE A 170 46.92 -13.46 12.83
N SER A 171 46.96 -12.42 13.65
CA SER A 171 45.81 -11.53 13.85
C SER A 171 45.89 -10.40 12.84
N ALA A 172 45.53 -10.68 11.58
CA ALA A 172 45.31 -9.66 10.57
C ALA A 172 43.79 -9.49 10.37
N VAL A 173 43.23 -8.53 11.09
CA VAL A 173 41.88 -7.99 10.85
C VAL A 173 41.84 -7.43 9.42
N PRO A 174 40.92 -7.87 8.53
CA PRO A 174 40.58 -7.08 7.37
C PRO A 174 39.43 -6.14 7.75
N ASP A 175 39.76 -4.86 7.91
CA ASP A 175 38.79 -3.76 7.90
C ASP A 175 38.05 -3.77 6.55
N ILE A 176 36.74 -4.03 6.59
CA ILE A 176 35.84 -3.68 5.48
C ILE A 176 34.84 -2.65 6.02
N GLU A 177 35.06 -1.42 5.58
CA GLU A 177 34.21 -0.25 5.80
C GLU A 177 32.78 -0.51 5.28
N VAL A 178 31.81 -0.56 6.19
CA VAL A 178 30.39 -0.40 5.85
C VAL A 178 30.14 1.10 5.74
N LYS A 179 30.03 1.61 4.51
CA LYS A 179 29.57 2.97 4.24
C LYS A 179 28.05 3.05 4.45
N ASP A 180 27.67 3.83 5.45
CA ASP A 180 26.30 4.24 5.72
C ASP A 180 25.64 4.87 4.48
N ILE A 181 24.57 4.26 3.99
CA ILE A 181 23.56 4.92 3.16
C ILE A 181 22.29 4.99 4.00
N ASN A 182 22.23 6.02 4.84
CA ASN A 182 20.98 6.51 5.42
C ASN A 182 21.08 8.04 5.54
N SER A 183 20.93 8.70 4.40
CA SER A 183 20.60 10.11 4.32
C SER A 183 19.58 10.28 3.20
N GLU A 184 18.29 10.33 3.57
CA GLU A 184 17.23 11.15 2.96
C GLU A 184 15.87 10.74 3.58
N LYS A 185 15.63 11.29 4.77
CA LYS A 185 14.29 11.66 5.23
C LYS A 185 14.35 13.14 5.58
N GLU A 186 13.99 13.98 4.62
CA GLU A 186 13.31 15.26 4.82
C GLU A 186 12.12 15.31 3.85
#